data_AF-A0A3R6W9J3-F1
#
_entry.id   AF-A0A3R6W9J3-F1
#
_cell.length_a   1.000
_cell.length_b   1.000
_cell.length_c   1.000
_cell.angle_alpha   90.00
_cell.angle_beta   90.00
_cell.angle_gamma   90.00
#
_symmetry.space_group_name_H-M   'P 1'
#
loop_
_entity.id
_entity.type
_entity.pdbx_description
1 polymer ?
#
loop_
_entity_poly.entity_id
_entity_poly.type
_entity_poly.pdbx_seq_one_letter_code
_entity_poly.pdbx_strand_id
1 'polypeptide(L)' 'MAAQQQVNVTDLERAVLYAFQYAGASLNDAESQKIKEEAELYCLVAKQTSYQLFLQLFEVSSHDEVKFYSLQALQEYLTE' A
#
# COMPACT_ATOMS: atom_id res chain seq x y z
N MET A 1 -4.85 -23.61 11.09
CA MET A 1 -5.55 -22.32 11.19
C MET A 1 -4.55 -21.25 10.81
N ALA A 2 -4.55 -20.78 9.57
CA ALA A 2 -3.69 -19.69 9.14
C ALA A 2 -4.25 -18.40 9.72
N ALA A 3 -3.45 -17.68 10.50
CA ALA A 3 -3.81 -16.35 10.97
C ALA A 3 -4.11 -15.49 9.73
N GLN A 4 -5.35 -15.03 9.59
CA GLN A 4 -5.67 -13.97 8.65
C GLN A 4 -4.83 -12.77 9.10
N GLN A 5 -3.77 -12.45 8.35
CA GLN A 5 -3.00 -11.23 8.58
C GLN A 5 -3.99 -10.09 8.40
N GLN A 6 -4.44 -9.54 9.54
CA GLN A 6 -5.41 -8.48 9.56
C GLN A 6 -4.69 -7.24 9.04
N VAL A 7 -4.97 -6.90 7.77
CA VAL A 7 -4.40 -5.71 7.16
C VAL A 7 -4.82 -4.52 8.02
N ASN A 8 -3.85 -3.81 8.59
CA ASN A 8 -4.11 -2.63 9.41
C ASN A 8 -3.64 -1.38 8.65
N VAL A 9 -4.24 -0.25 9.01
CA VAL A 9 -4.02 1.03 8.32
C VAL A 9 -2.59 1.57 8.49
N THR A 10 -1.95 1.35 9.64
CA THR A 10 -0.57 1.78 9.92
C THR A 10 0.45 1.01 9.09
N ASP A 11 0.29 -0.29 8.96
CA ASP A 11 1.17 -1.13 8.14
C ASP A 11 0.92 -0.90 6.64
N LEU A 12 -0.33 -0.60 6.27
CA LEU A 12 -0.66 -0.17 4.92
C LEU A 12 -0.01 1.18 4.58
N GLU A 13 -0.06 2.17 5.48
CA GLU A 13 0.63 3.46 5.29
C GLU A 13 2.12 3.26 5.02
N ARG A 14 2.79 2.41 5.83
CA ARG A 14 4.20 2.08 5.63
C ARG A 14 4.46 1.38 4.31
N ALA A 15 3.60 0.43 3.93
CA ALA A 15 3.72 -0.26 2.65
C ALA A 15 3.62 0.74 1.49
N VAL A 16 2.66 1.66 1.52
CA VAL A 16 2.55 2.70 0.48
C VAL A 16 3.82 3.57 0.46
N LEU A 17 4.30 4.04 1.61
CA LEU A 17 5.52 4.84 1.68
C LEU A 17 6.74 4.11 1.12
N TYR A 18 6.92 2.82 1.42
CA TYR A 18 8.00 2.02 0.86
C TYR A 18 7.86 1.78 -0.63
N ALA A 19 6.65 1.51 -1.12
CA ALA A 19 6.42 1.38 -2.56
C ALA A 19 6.81 2.67 -3.30
N PHE A 20 6.50 3.85 -2.74
CA PHE A 20 6.93 5.14 -3.29
C PHE A 20 8.44 5.39 -3.15
N GLN A 21 9.01 5.17 -1.96
CA GLN A 21 10.43 5.41 -1.69
C GLN A 21 11.34 4.56 -2.58
N TYR A 22 10.97 3.30 -2.78
CA TYR A 22 11.73 2.35 -3.58
C TYR A 22 11.23 2.24 -5.03
N ALA A 23 10.29 3.08 -5.47
CA ALA A 23 9.81 3.09 -6.85
C ALA A 23 10.95 3.27 -7.86
N GLY A 24 11.95 4.08 -7.50
CA GLY A 24 13.16 4.35 -8.27
C GLY A 24 14.37 3.47 -7.90
N ALA A 25 14.19 2.41 -7.11
CA ALA A 25 15.27 1.50 -6.73
C ALA A 25 15.94 0.91 -7.98
N SER A 26 17.27 0.86 -7.97
CA SER A 26 18.04 0.25 -9.05
C SER A 26 17.71 -1.24 -9.16
N LEU A 27 17.69 -1.77 -10.38
CA LEU A 27 17.53 -3.21 -10.63
C LEU A 27 18.68 -4.04 -10.06
N ASN A 28 19.82 -3.41 -9.78
CA ASN A 28 21.00 -4.06 -9.22
C ASN A 28 21.00 -4.07 -7.67
N ASP A 29 20.06 -3.38 -7.04
CA ASP A 29 19.89 -3.35 -5.59
C ASP A 29 18.80 -4.34 -5.18
N ALA A 30 19.20 -5.61 -4.99
CA ALA A 30 18.30 -6.70 -4.68
C ALA A 30 17.54 -6.50 -3.36
N GLU A 31 18.10 -5.76 -2.39
CA GLU A 31 17.45 -5.49 -1.12
C GLU A 31 16.32 -4.47 -1.30
N SER A 32 16.60 -3.36 -1.98
CA SER A 32 15.59 -2.35 -2.31
C SER A 32 14.46 -2.88 -3.21
N GLN A 33 14.78 -3.75 -4.18
CA GLN A 33 13.76 -4.42 -5.00
C GLN A 33 12.85 -5.31 -4.16
N LYS A 34 13.42 -6.06 -3.22
CA LYS A 34 12.65 -6.94 -2.34
C LYS A 34 11.71 -6.13 -1.43
N ILE A 35 12.18 -5.03 -0.84
CA ILE A 35 11.34 -4.16 0.01
C ILE A 35 10.18 -3.58 -0.80
N LYS A 36 10.46 -3.14 -2.04
CA LYS A 36 9.43 -2.65 -2.96
C LYS A 36 8.38 -3.72 -3.25
N GLU A 37 8.80 -4.93 -3.61
CA GLU A 37 7.89 -6.02 -3.96
C GLU A 37 7.01 -6.44 -2.77
N GLU A 38 7.58 -6.55 -1.58
CA GLU A 38 6.81 -6.85 -0.36
C GLU A 38 5.78 -5.77 -0.05
N ALA A 39 6.14 -4.49 -0.24
CA ALA A 39 5.25 -3.36 -0.05
C ALA A 39 4.10 -3.33 -1.08
N GLU A 40 4.39 -3.57 -2.35
CA GLU A 40 3.38 -3.65 -3.42
C GLU A 40 2.42 -4.83 -3.20
N LEU A 41 2.94 -5.99 -2.79
CA LEU A 41 2.13 -7.15 -2.44
C LEU A 41 1.18 -6.86 -1.27
N TYR A 42 1.66 -6.19 -0.22
CA TYR A 42 0.83 -5.81 0.92
C TYR A 42 -0.31 -4.87 0.49
N CYS A 43 -0.01 -3.88 -0.37
CA CYS A 43 -1.03 -2.98 -0.90
C CYS A 43 -2.07 -3.74 -1.75
N LEU A 44 -1.64 -4.73 -2.53
CA LEU A 44 -2.54 -5.55 -3.36
C LEU A 44 -3.47 -6.40 -2.50
N VAL A 45 -2.95 -7.03 -1.44
CA VAL A 45 -3.77 -7.76 -0.45
C VAL A 45 -4.76 -6.82 0.23
N ALA A 46 -4.35 -5.59 0.58
CA ALA A 46 -5.22 -4.58 1.17
C ALA A 46 -6.40 -4.21 0.24
N LYS A 47 -6.12 -3.99 -1.06
CA LYS A 47 -7.15 -3.70 -2.09
C LYS A 47 -8.20 -4.81 -2.17
N GLN A 48 -7.78 -6.07 -2.09
CA GLN A 48 -8.68 -7.22 -2.10
C GLN A 48 -9.42 -7.42 -0.77
N THR A 49 -8.88 -6.91 0.34
CA THR A 49 -9.44 -7.11 1.67
C THR A 49 -10.61 -6.17 1.93
N SER A 50 -10.41 -4.86 1.77
CA SER A 50 -11.48 -3.87 2.00
C SER A 50 -11.10 -2.48 1.50
N TYR A 51 -11.99 -1.85 0.72
CA TYR A 51 -11.85 -0.45 0.32
C TYR A 51 -11.86 0.52 1.52
N GLN A 52 -12.48 0.12 2.64
CA GLN A 52 -12.58 0.96 3.83
C GLN A 52 -11.21 1.31 4.42
N LEU A 53 -10.21 0.44 4.22
CA LEU A 53 -8.83 0.70 4.63
C LEU A 53 -8.26 1.92 3.92
N PHE A 54 -8.56 2.11 2.63
CA PHE A 54 -8.08 3.24 1.83
C PHE A 54 -8.85 4.53 2.12
N LEU A 55 -10.15 4.44 2.45
CA LEU A 55 -10.89 5.59 2.97
C LEU A 55 -10.28 6.08 4.28
N GLN A 56 -10.07 5.17 5.23
CA GLN A 56 -9.48 5.52 6.51
C GLN A 56 -8.06 6.05 6.34
N LEU A 57 -7.25 5.43 5.47
CA LEU A 57 -5.88 5.85 5.18
C LEU A 57 -5.83 7.28 4.61
N PHE A 58 -6.74 7.62 3.68
CA PHE A 58 -6.86 8.97 3.14
C PHE A 58 -7.19 10.02 4.21
N GLU A 59 -8.08 9.68 5.15
CA GLU A 59 -8.51 10.57 6.22
C GLU A 59 -7.43 10.80 7.29
N VAL A 60 -6.69 9.75 7.67
CA VAL A 60 -5.76 9.81 8.81
C VAL A 60 -4.31 10.09 8.44
N SER A 61 -3.88 9.77 7.21
CA SER A 61 -2.48 9.93 6.83
C SER A 61 -2.07 11.40 6.75
N SER A 62 -0.83 11.69 7.13
CA SER A 62 -0.19 13.00 6.93
C SER A 62 0.59 13.11 5.62
N HIS A 63 0.73 12.01 4.87
CA HIS A 63 1.58 11.92 3.69
C HIS A 63 0.77 12.15 2.40
N ASP A 64 1.20 13.08 1.57
CA ASP A 64 0.50 13.41 0.32
C ASP A 64 0.55 12.24 -0.67
N GLU A 65 1.68 11.54 -0.76
CA GLU A 65 1.85 10.32 -1.56
C GLU A 65 0.87 9.21 -1.13
N VAL A 66 0.66 9.05 0.18
CA VAL A 66 -0.27 8.06 0.72
C VAL A 66 -1.71 8.44 0.43
N LYS A 67 -2.07 9.71 0.58
CA LYS A 67 -3.41 10.21 0.22
C LYS A 67 -3.69 10.01 -1.26
N PHE A 68 -2.73 10.35 -2.12
CA PHE A 68 -2.87 10.17 -3.56
C PHE A 68 -3.08 8.70 -3.91
N TYR A 69 -2.26 7.81 -3.37
CA TYR A 69 -2.40 6.36 -3.56
C TYR A 69 -3.77 5.84 -3.07
N SER A 70 -4.22 6.33 -1.91
CA SER A 70 -5.53 5.96 -1.35
C SER A 70 -6.67 6.36 -2.29
N LEU A 71 -6.61 7.58 -2.87
CA LEU A 71 -7.59 8.02 -3.85
C LEU A 71 -7.56 7.19 -5.13
N GLN A 72 -6.37 6.81 -5.61
CA GLN A 72 -6.24 5.92 -6.78
C GLN A 72 -6.88 4.55 -6.52
N ALA A 73 -6.58 3.94 -5.38
CA ALA A 73 -7.17 2.66 -5.00
C ALA A 73 -8.71 2.72 -4.88
N LEU A 74 -9.25 3.82 -4.36
CA LEU A 74 -10.69 4.05 -4.28
C LEU A 74 -11.31 4.29 -5.65
N GLN A 75 -10.63 5.02 -6.54
CA GLN A 75 -11.07 5.18 -7.92
C GLN A 75 -11.14 3.82 -8.62
N GLU A 76 -10.07 3.02 -8.55
CA GLU A 76 -10.02 1.68 -9.12
C GLU A 76 -11.20 0.83 -8.63
N TYR A 77 -11.45 0.79 -7.32
CA TYR A 77 -12.59 0.09 -6.73
C TYR A 77 -13.96 0.53 -7.26
N LEU A 78 -14.12 1.80 -7.66
CA LEU A 78 -15.37 2.31 -8.21
C LEU A 78 -15.52 2.05 -9.71
N THR A 79 -14.41 1.79 -10.41
CA THR A 79 -14.39 1.64 -11.87
C THR A 79 -14.19 0.21 -12.34
N GLU A 80 -13.69 -0.68 -11.48
CA GLU A 80 -13.54 -2.12 -11.69
C GLU A 80 -14.66 -2.92 -10.99
#